data_AF-A0A821QV99-F1
#
_entry.id   AF-A0A821QV99-F1
#
_cell.length_a   1.000
_cell.length_b   1.000
_cell.length_c   1.000
_cell.angle_alpha   90.00
_cell.angle_beta   90.00
_cell.angle_gamma   90.00
#
_symmetry.space_group_name_H-M   'P 1'
#
loop_
_entity.id
_entity.type
_entity.pdbx_description
1 polymer ?
#
loop_
_entity_poly.entity_id
_entity_poly.type
_entity_poly.pdbx_seq_one_letter_code
_entity_poly.pdbx_strand_id
1 'polypeptide(L)'
;MASVKYGVIILGNSGVGKSFLANVLLREEAFVHKFSAESVTHETELKTLIIDDSIGANVTYGVFNIPGLIENNQQRIDLNKKEIEKAFRQCPTSIIIYVFGQQNGRIRDEDVVAFNAINSAYPLDKRSLIFVVNGLPTSRAKDYEGSVTVLLQKLTNTFGISVCFLDQIDTTNEQEKMSLRAKMLQIIVDKTPQYHAKQHDIHLQLDEMNNLKDIIKNLRQAFDKQKQQFQEEIQQQQNRYNELKTQQKTETAYLQKLIEQ
;
A
#
# COMPACT_ATOMS: atom_id res chain seq x y z
N MET A 1 27.90 -7.73 -21.29
CA MET A 1 27.22 -7.54 -19.99
C MET A 1 26.79 -8.91 -19.50
N ALA A 2 27.14 -9.30 -18.27
CA ALA A 2 26.66 -10.56 -17.70
C ALA A 2 25.12 -10.52 -17.62
N SER A 3 24.44 -11.56 -18.09
CA SER A 3 22.98 -11.63 -18.00
C SER A 3 22.55 -11.70 -16.54
N VAL A 4 21.61 -10.85 -16.14
CA VAL A 4 20.98 -10.92 -14.82
C VAL A 4 20.25 -12.25 -14.70
N LYS A 5 20.58 -13.04 -13.67
CA LYS A 5 19.99 -14.36 -13.45
C LYS A 5 18.72 -14.26 -12.60
N TYR A 6 18.75 -13.44 -11.56
CA TYR A 6 17.64 -13.25 -10.60
C TYR A 6 17.54 -11.78 -10.17
N GLY A 7 16.39 -11.39 -9.62
CA GLY A 7 16.17 -10.06 -9.07
C GLY A 7 16.31 -10.01 -7.56
N VAL A 8 16.78 -8.89 -7.03
CA VAL A 8 16.56 -8.45 -5.64
C VAL A 8 15.70 -7.20 -5.72
N ILE A 9 14.42 -7.35 -5.42
CA ILE A 9 13.44 -6.27 -5.51
C ILE A 9 13.23 -5.68 -4.11
N ILE A 10 13.53 -4.40 -3.94
CA ILE A 10 13.39 -3.71 -2.65
C ILE A 10 12.12 -2.85 -2.66
N LEU A 11 11.18 -3.19 -1.79
CA LEU A 11 9.85 -2.58 -1.67
C LEU A 11 9.65 -1.95 -0.29
N GLY A 12 8.61 -1.13 -0.15
CA GLY A 12 8.26 -0.38 1.06
C GLY A 12 7.92 1.07 0.73
N ASN A 13 7.23 1.80 1.62
CA ASN A 13 6.79 3.17 1.32
C ASN A 13 7.95 4.18 1.29
N SER A 14 7.63 5.43 0.98
CA SER A 14 8.61 6.51 1.01
C SER A 14 9.20 6.71 2.41
N GLY A 15 10.46 7.10 2.47
CA GLY A 15 11.19 7.40 3.72
C GLY A 15 11.66 6.21 4.56
N VAL A 16 11.37 4.95 4.19
CA VAL A 16 11.78 3.76 4.99
C VAL A 16 13.25 3.36 4.81
N GLY A 17 14.00 4.04 3.94
CA GLY A 17 15.43 3.79 3.71
C GLY A 17 15.77 2.78 2.61
N LYS A 18 14.85 2.50 1.67
CA LYS A 18 15.09 1.56 0.55
C LYS A 18 16.34 1.89 -0.27
N SER A 19 16.44 3.12 -0.79
CA SER A 19 17.57 3.54 -1.63
C SER A 19 18.90 3.50 -0.86
N PHE A 20 18.88 3.79 0.44
CA PHE A 20 20.05 3.64 1.30
C PHE A 20 20.50 2.18 1.40
N LEU A 21 19.58 1.26 1.71
CA LEU A 21 19.87 -0.17 1.79
C LEU A 21 20.35 -0.72 0.44
N ALA A 22 19.78 -0.25 -0.66
CA ALA A 22 20.18 -0.60 -2.01
C ALA A 22 21.62 -0.14 -2.32
N ASN A 23 22.00 1.08 -1.96
CA ASN A 23 23.36 1.59 -2.10
C ASN A 23 24.37 0.82 -1.23
N VAL A 24 24.01 0.56 0.04
CA VAL A 24 24.83 -0.24 0.95
C VAL A 24 25.07 -1.64 0.37
N LEU A 25 24.04 -2.26 -0.21
CA LEU A 25 24.16 -3.55 -0.85
C LEU A 25 25.12 -3.52 -2.06
N LEU A 26 25.02 -2.49 -2.91
CA LEU A 26 25.82 -2.31 -4.12
C LEU A 26 27.26 -1.80 -3.88
N ARG A 27 27.57 -1.24 -2.70
CA ARG A 27 28.85 -0.56 -2.39
C ARG A 27 29.16 0.67 -3.24
N GLU A 28 28.15 1.26 -3.85
CA GLU A 28 28.27 2.53 -4.56
C GLU A 28 27.08 3.43 -4.23
N GLU A 29 27.24 4.75 -4.36
CA GLU A 29 26.12 5.70 -4.36
C GLU A 29 25.35 5.61 -5.69
N ALA A 30 24.83 4.43 -5.99
CA ALA A 30 24.12 4.11 -7.22
C ALA A 30 22.78 4.84 -7.35
N PHE A 31 22.12 5.09 -6.22
CA PHE A 31 20.77 5.63 -6.15
C PHE A 31 20.75 6.89 -5.28
N VAL A 32 20.00 7.91 -5.69
CA VAL A 32 19.90 9.16 -4.92
C VAL A 32 19.14 8.88 -3.60
N HIS A 33 19.80 9.09 -2.46
CA HIS A 33 19.18 9.03 -1.14
C HIS A 33 19.39 10.37 -0.41
N LYS A 34 18.34 11.19 -0.32
CA LYS A 34 18.35 12.45 0.43
C LYS A 34 17.18 12.49 1.40
N PHE A 35 17.41 13.05 2.59
CA PHE A 35 16.33 13.38 3.51
C PHE A 35 15.52 14.54 2.90
N SER A 36 14.30 14.25 2.45
CA SER A 36 13.45 15.15 1.67
C SER A 36 12.00 15.01 2.13
N ALA A 37 11.26 16.11 2.07
CA ALA A 37 9.81 16.13 2.34
C ALA A 37 9.00 15.39 1.26
N GLU A 38 9.58 15.17 0.07
CA GLU A 38 9.00 14.40 -1.03
C GLU A 38 9.86 13.16 -1.35
N SER A 39 9.24 12.10 -1.91
CA SER A 39 9.98 10.95 -2.43
C SER A 39 11.06 11.40 -3.40
N VAL A 40 12.27 10.86 -3.24
CA VAL A 40 13.44 11.12 -4.10
C VAL A 40 13.53 10.15 -5.27
N THR A 41 12.81 9.02 -5.20
CA THR A 41 12.82 7.97 -6.24
C THR A 41 11.46 7.99 -6.95
N HIS A 42 11.48 8.35 -8.23
CA HIS A 42 10.28 8.49 -9.07
C HIS A 42 10.19 7.46 -10.19
N GLU A 43 11.28 6.75 -10.48
CA GLU A 43 11.38 5.70 -11.49
C GLU A 43 12.09 4.48 -10.91
N THR A 44 11.81 3.29 -11.45
CA THR A 44 12.55 2.06 -11.10
C THR A 44 13.97 2.13 -11.62
N GLU A 45 14.94 2.01 -10.73
CA GLU A 45 16.36 2.00 -11.06
C GLU A 45 16.93 0.57 -10.90
N LEU A 46 17.71 0.11 -11.89
CA LEU A 46 18.30 -1.23 -11.94
C LEU A 46 19.83 -1.15 -11.94
N LYS A 47 20.47 -1.88 -11.03
CA LYS A 47 21.92 -2.08 -10.98
C LYS A 47 22.27 -3.54 -10.77
N THR A 48 23.47 -3.94 -11.15
CA THR A 48 23.89 -5.34 -11.11
C THR A 48 24.77 -5.60 -9.89
N LEU A 49 24.52 -6.70 -9.19
CA LEU A 49 25.27 -7.16 -8.03
C LEU A 49 25.72 -8.61 -8.27
N ILE A 50 26.98 -8.90 -7.98
CA ILE A 50 27.49 -10.28 -8.03
C ILE A 50 27.63 -10.76 -6.59
N ILE A 51 27.02 -11.91 -6.29
CA ILE A 51 27.07 -12.56 -4.98
C ILE A 51 27.58 -13.98 -5.19
N ASP A 52 28.54 -14.41 -4.37
CA ASP A 52 28.92 -15.82 -4.27
C ASP A 52 27.80 -16.58 -3.55
N ASP A 53 27.24 -17.59 -4.20
CA ASP A 53 26.26 -18.46 -3.57
C ASP A 53 26.91 -19.43 -2.56
N SER A 54 26.07 -20.19 -1.86
CA SER A 54 26.51 -21.14 -0.82
C SER A 54 27.39 -22.29 -1.32
N ILE A 55 27.51 -22.47 -2.65
CA ILE A 55 28.38 -23.47 -3.27
C ILE A 55 29.59 -22.85 -3.99
N GLY A 56 29.82 -21.54 -3.82
CA GLY A 56 30.98 -20.81 -4.35
C GLY A 56 30.85 -20.40 -5.82
N ALA A 57 29.64 -20.38 -6.38
CA ALA A 57 29.39 -19.88 -7.73
C ALA A 57 28.96 -18.40 -7.71
N ASN A 58 29.51 -17.62 -8.64
CA ASN A 58 29.13 -16.22 -8.83
C ASN A 58 27.73 -16.12 -9.47
N VAL A 59 26.78 -15.55 -8.75
CA VAL A 59 25.41 -15.31 -9.24
C VAL A 59 25.20 -13.80 -9.44
N THR A 60 24.78 -13.45 -10.66
CA THR A 60 24.45 -12.07 -11.03
C THR A 60 23.00 -11.74 -10.69
N TYR A 61 22.80 -10.85 -9.73
CA TYR A 61 21.51 -10.29 -9.34
C TYR A 61 21.28 -8.90 -9.94
N GLY A 62 20.04 -8.60 -10.31
CA GLY A 62 19.58 -7.24 -10.58
C GLY A 62 18.95 -6.65 -9.33
N VAL A 63 19.51 -5.56 -8.79
CA VAL A 63 18.96 -4.83 -7.64
C VAL A 63 18.02 -3.75 -8.17
N PHE A 64 16.74 -3.86 -7.80
CA PHE A 64 15.69 -2.91 -8.19
C PHE A 64 15.35 -2.01 -7.00
N ASN A 65 15.65 -0.72 -7.14
CA ASN A 65 15.15 0.32 -6.24
C ASN A 65 13.86 0.89 -6.83
N ILE A 66 12.74 0.71 -6.12
CA ILE A 66 11.41 1.05 -6.61
C ILE A 66 10.84 2.20 -5.77
N PRO A 67 10.12 3.17 -6.38
CA PRO A 67 9.35 4.17 -5.64
C PRO A 67 8.43 3.55 -4.57
N GLY A 68 8.16 4.29 -3.49
CA GLY A 68 7.23 3.82 -2.45
C GLY A 68 5.78 3.79 -2.92
N LEU A 69 5.00 2.80 -2.51
CA LEU A 69 3.62 2.65 -3.02
C LEU A 69 2.69 3.78 -2.58
N ILE A 70 2.68 4.11 -1.29
CA ILE A 70 1.80 5.14 -0.72
C ILE A 70 2.46 6.53 -0.82
N GLU A 71 1.74 7.47 -1.41
CA GLU A 71 2.12 8.86 -1.62
C GLU A 71 0.92 9.79 -1.35
N ASN A 72 1.17 11.09 -1.19
CA ASN A 72 0.11 12.08 -0.92
C ASN A 72 -0.75 12.42 -2.15
N ASN A 73 -0.46 11.85 -3.33
CA ASN A 73 -1.14 12.13 -4.59
C ASN A 73 -1.49 10.84 -5.33
N GLN A 74 -2.76 10.65 -5.69
CA GLN A 74 -3.26 9.47 -6.42
C GLN A 74 -2.53 9.22 -7.74
N GLN A 75 -2.23 10.26 -8.53
CA GLN A 75 -1.48 10.11 -9.78
C GLN A 75 -0.09 9.52 -9.53
N ARG A 76 0.57 9.90 -8.43
CA ARG A 76 1.86 9.32 -8.04
C ARG A 76 1.69 7.87 -7.60
N ILE A 77 0.66 7.55 -6.82
CA ILE A 77 0.34 6.17 -6.44
C ILE A 77 0.16 5.29 -7.69
N ASP A 78 -0.60 5.75 -8.69
CA ASP A 78 -0.87 5.00 -9.92
C ASP A 78 0.40 4.81 -10.78
N LEU A 79 1.30 5.80 -10.79
CA LEU A 79 2.62 5.66 -11.41
C LEU A 79 3.48 4.65 -10.66
N ASN A 80 3.50 4.70 -9.32
CA ASN A 80 4.29 3.78 -8.49
C ASN A 80 3.79 2.33 -8.64
N LYS A 81 2.48 2.10 -8.77
CA LYS A 81 1.91 0.79 -9.13
C LYS A 81 2.51 0.27 -10.44
N LYS A 82 2.57 1.09 -11.49
CA LYS A 82 3.17 0.71 -12.80
C LYS A 82 4.66 0.41 -12.71
N GLU A 83 5.40 1.16 -11.90
CA GLU A 83 6.84 0.92 -11.67
C GLU A 83 7.09 -0.40 -10.92
N ILE A 84 6.28 -0.72 -9.90
CA ILE A 84 6.31 -2.05 -9.24
C ILE A 84 6.06 -3.16 -10.25
N GLU A 85 5.01 -3.03 -11.08
CA GLU A 85 4.70 -4.03 -12.11
C GLU A 85 5.80 -4.16 -13.18
N LYS A 86 6.47 -3.07 -13.52
CA LYS A 86 7.60 -3.07 -14.46
C LYS A 86 8.77 -3.86 -13.88
N ALA A 87 9.10 -3.69 -12.60
CA ALA A 87 10.17 -4.45 -11.96
C ALA A 87 9.89 -5.97 -11.94
N PHE A 88 8.68 -6.38 -11.54
CA PHE A 88 8.28 -7.79 -11.58
C PHE A 88 8.28 -8.37 -13.00
N ARG A 89 7.90 -7.59 -14.02
CA ARG A 89 7.99 -8.04 -15.43
C ARG A 89 9.42 -8.17 -15.93
N GLN A 90 10.32 -7.26 -15.53
CA GLN A 90 11.73 -7.29 -15.93
C GLN A 90 12.48 -8.45 -15.26
N CYS A 91 12.15 -8.77 -14.01
CA CYS A 91 12.76 -9.88 -13.29
C CYS A 91 11.74 -10.64 -12.43
N PRO A 92 10.94 -11.52 -13.06
CA PRO A 92 9.85 -12.22 -12.37
C PRO A 92 10.36 -13.25 -11.38
N THR A 93 11.56 -13.80 -11.60
CA THR A 93 12.22 -14.69 -10.63
C THR A 93 13.13 -13.86 -9.72
N SER A 94 12.68 -13.60 -8.50
CA SER A 94 13.37 -12.66 -7.60
C SER A 94 13.22 -13.00 -6.11
N ILE A 95 14.11 -12.41 -5.32
CA ILE A 95 14.01 -12.26 -3.88
C ILE A 95 13.42 -10.89 -3.60
N ILE A 96 12.43 -10.83 -2.71
CA ILE A 96 11.73 -9.60 -2.33
C ILE A 96 12.19 -9.20 -0.93
N ILE A 97 12.70 -7.98 -0.82
CA ILE A 97 13.02 -7.33 0.45
C ILE A 97 11.95 -6.28 0.68
N TYR A 98 11.04 -6.51 1.64
CA TYR A 98 10.06 -5.51 2.03
C TYR A 98 10.53 -4.78 3.28
N VAL A 99 10.72 -3.47 3.16
CA VAL A 99 11.24 -2.60 4.21
C VAL A 99 10.09 -1.90 4.93
N PHE A 100 9.97 -2.17 6.23
CA PHE A 100 9.10 -1.47 7.15
C PHE A 100 9.85 -0.33 7.82
N GLY A 101 9.25 0.85 7.83
CA GLY A 101 9.67 1.96 8.68
C GLY A 101 9.09 1.84 10.08
N GLN A 102 9.68 2.62 11.00
CA GLN A 102 9.23 2.72 12.38
C GLN A 102 9.04 4.18 12.79
N GLN A 103 8.11 4.40 13.72
CA GLN A 103 7.97 5.65 14.47
C GLN A 103 8.01 5.33 15.96
N ASN A 104 9.07 5.76 16.64
CA ASN A 104 9.32 5.48 18.06
C ASN A 104 9.22 3.97 18.39
N GLY A 105 9.76 3.13 17.52
CA GLY A 105 9.76 1.66 17.65
C GLY A 105 8.44 0.99 17.24
N ARG A 106 7.43 1.72 16.78
CA ARG A 106 6.19 1.14 16.26
C ARG A 106 6.24 1.06 14.73
N ILE A 107 5.81 -0.06 14.17
CA ILE A 107 5.66 -0.21 12.72
C ILE A 107 4.57 0.76 12.23
N ARG A 108 4.80 1.40 11.08
CA ARG A 108 3.81 2.29 10.45
C ARG A 108 2.68 1.48 9.82
N ASP A 109 1.43 1.85 10.10
CA ASP A 109 0.25 1.16 9.55
C ASP A 109 0.21 1.23 8.01
N GLU A 110 0.61 2.37 7.42
CA GLU A 110 0.68 2.50 5.97
C GLU A 110 1.65 1.49 5.31
N ASP A 111 2.73 1.09 5.99
CA ASP A 111 3.66 0.09 5.46
C ASP A 111 3.02 -1.30 5.41
N VAL A 112 2.16 -1.61 6.38
CA VAL A 112 1.38 -2.86 6.40
C VAL A 112 0.31 -2.86 5.31
N VAL A 113 -0.40 -1.74 5.14
CA VAL A 113 -1.42 -1.59 4.07
C VAL A 113 -0.79 -1.76 2.69
N ALA A 114 0.35 -1.10 2.45
CA ALA A 114 1.08 -1.24 1.19
C ALA A 114 1.58 -2.67 0.95
N PHE A 115 2.10 -3.34 1.99
CA PHE A 115 2.54 -4.73 1.88
C PHE A 115 1.37 -5.63 1.48
N ASN A 116 0.24 -5.52 2.18
CA ASN A 116 -0.93 -6.36 1.93
C ASN A 116 -1.50 -6.15 0.53
N ALA A 117 -1.52 -4.91 0.02
CA ALA A 117 -1.91 -4.61 -1.35
C ALA A 117 -0.99 -5.27 -2.38
N ILE A 118 0.33 -5.19 -2.19
CA ILE A 118 1.31 -5.81 -3.09
C ILE A 118 1.21 -7.34 -3.00
N ASN A 119 1.14 -7.90 -1.80
CA ASN A 119 1.07 -9.35 -1.58
C ASN A 119 -0.25 -9.95 -2.10
N SER A 120 -1.33 -9.17 -2.14
CA SER A 120 -2.58 -9.59 -2.79
C SER A 120 -2.45 -9.61 -4.31
N ALA A 121 -1.75 -8.63 -4.90
CA ALA A 121 -1.50 -8.58 -6.34
C ALA A 121 -0.47 -9.62 -6.80
N TYR A 122 0.55 -9.87 -5.97
CA TYR A 122 1.66 -10.79 -6.19
C TYR A 122 1.85 -11.62 -4.91
N PRO A 123 1.25 -12.82 -4.79
CA PRO A 123 1.44 -13.65 -3.60
C PRO A 123 2.90 -14.04 -3.40
N LEU A 124 3.54 -13.45 -2.39
CA LEU A 124 4.97 -13.57 -2.16
C LEU A 124 5.27 -14.81 -1.32
N ASP A 125 6.08 -15.71 -1.87
CA ASP A 125 6.51 -16.91 -1.14
C ASP A 125 7.58 -16.56 -0.09
N LYS A 126 7.41 -17.09 1.13
CA LYS A 126 8.34 -16.91 2.26
C LYS A 126 9.78 -17.34 1.99
N ARG A 127 10.00 -18.24 1.01
CA ARG A 127 11.33 -18.69 0.57
C ARG A 127 12.10 -17.60 -0.19
N SER A 128 11.38 -16.66 -0.82
CA SER A 128 11.93 -15.50 -1.53
C SER A 128 11.67 -14.17 -0.81
N LEU A 129 10.89 -14.14 0.26
CA LEU A 129 10.53 -12.91 0.96
C LEU A 129 11.36 -12.72 2.24
N ILE A 130 11.79 -11.48 2.45
CA ILE A 130 12.47 -10.99 3.65
C ILE A 130 11.74 -9.73 4.13
N PHE A 131 11.41 -9.68 5.41
CA PHE A 131 11.01 -8.44 6.07
C PHE A 131 12.23 -7.75 6.68
N VAL A 132 12.36 -6.46 6.43
CA VAL A 132 13.40 -5.62 7.03
C VAL A 132 12.71 -4.56 7.87
N VAL A 133 13.06 -4.45 9.15
CA VAL A 133 12.66 -3.33 10.01
C VAL A 133 13.88 -2.44 10.19
N ASN A 134 13.83 -1.25 9.60
CA ASN A 134 15.00 -0.38 9.48
C ASN A 134 15.02 0.74 10.52
N GLY A 135 16.24 1.23 10.83
CA GLY A 135 16.46 2.43 11.63
C GLY A 135 16.08 2.28 13.10
N LEU A 136 16.36 1.12 13.70
CA LEU A 136 16.03 0.86 15.10
C LEU A 136 17.08 1.45 16.05
N PRO A 137 16.68 1.98 17.21
CA PRO A 137 17.63 2.36 18.24
C PRO A 137 18.32 1.10 18.80
N THR A 138 19.60 1.24 19.15
CA THR A 138 20.37 0.18 19.82
C THR A 138 19.84 -0.11 21.23
N SER A 139 19.24 0.89 21.89
CA SER A 139 18.54 0.73 23.16
C SER A 139 17.09 0.29 22.95
N ARG A 140 16.86 -1.03 22.89
CA ARG A 140 15.51 -1.63 22.81
C ARG A 140 15.32 -2.76 23.83
N ALA A 141 14.06 -3.04 24.16
CA ALA A 141 13.71 -4.14 25.05
C ALA A 141 14.13 -5.49 24.44
N LYS A 142 14.51 -6.46 25.29
CA LYS A 142 15.04 -7.78 24.83
C LYS A 142 14.03 -8.56 24.01
N ASP A 143 12.75 -8.36 24.26
CA ASP A 143 11.60 -9.01 23.61
C ASP A 143 11.06 -8.21 22.42
N TYR A 144 11.64 -7.05 22.09
CA TYR A 144 11.16 -6.17 21.02
C TYR A 144 11.08 -6.90 19.68
N GLU A 145 12.18 -7.54 19.27
CA GLU A 145 12.27 -8.21 17.97
C GLU A 145 11.23 -9.34 17.87
N GLY A 146 11.12 -10.19 18.90
CA GLY A 146 10.12 -11.25 18.95
C GLY A 146 8.69 -10.72 18.89
N SER A 147 8.40 -9.63 19.61
CA SER A 147 7.08 -8.99 19.63
C SER A 147 6.71 -8.40 18.26
N VAL A 148 7.66 -7.71 17.61
CA VAL A 148 7.45 -7.14 16.27
C VAL A 148 7.32 -8.24 15.23
N THR A 149 8.08 -9.33 15.32
CA THR A 149 7.92 -10.48 14.42
C THR A 149 6.51 -11.07 14.52
N VAL A 150 6.01 -11.33 15.73
CA VAL A 150 4.65 -11.85 15.94
C VAL A 150 3.59 -10.86 15.42
N LEU A 151 3.80 -9.56 15.64
CA LEU A 151 2.90 -8.52 15.15
C LEU A 151 2.84 -8.52 13.62
N LEU A 152 3.99 -8.46 12.95
CA LEU A 152 4.05 -8.47 11.48
C LEU A 152 3.41 -9.72 10.91
N GLN A 153 3.71 -10.91 11.45
CA GLN A 153 3.10 -12.17 11.01
C GLN A 153 1.57 -12.15 11.08
N LYS A 154 1.00 -11.56 12.14
CA LYS A 154 -0.46 -11.40 12.30
C LYS A 154 -1.04 -10.39 11.32
N LEU A 155 -0.40 -9.22 11.19
CA LEU A 155 -0.90 -8.12 10.36
C LEU A 155 -0.79 -8.41 8.87
N THR A 156 0.20 -9.19 8.46
CA THR A 156 0.45 -9.54 7.06
C THR A 156 -0.03 -10.95 6.69
N ASN A 157 -0.51 -11.73 7.67
CA ASN A 157 -0.85 -13.14 7.52
C ASN A 157 0.30 -13.97 6.90
N THR A 158 1.56 -13.64 7.22
CA THR A 158 2.76 -14.26 6.63
C THR A 158 3.56 -15.02 7.68
N PHE A 159 3.11 -16.23 8.03
CA PHE A 159 3.76 -17.05 9.06
C PHE A 159 5.09 -17.66 8.61
N GLY A 160 6.06 -17.74 9.54
CA GLY A 160 7.37 -18.33 9.28
C GLY A 160 8.27 -17.47 8.37
N ILE A 161 8.00 -16.16 8.30
CA ILE A 161 8.80 -15.21 7.56
C ILE A 161 10.08 -14.85 8.30
N SER A 162 11.18 -14.64 7.57
CA SER A 162 12.43 -14.12 8.12
C SER A 162 12.31 -12.61 8.28
N VAL A 163 12.54 -12.12 9.51
CA VAL A 163 12.57 -10.69 9.81
C VAL A 163 14.00 -10.29 10.16
N CYS A 164 14.53 -9.29 9.48
CA CYS A 164 15.84 -8.71 9.70
C CYS A 164 15.67 -7.34 10.36
N PHE A 165 16.17 -7.21 11.58
CA PHE A 165 16.16 -5.96 12.34
C PHE A 165 17.48 -5.23 12.10
N LEU A 166 17.40 -3.99 11.60
CA LEU A 166 18.56 -3.17 11.29
C LEU A 166 18.62 -1.97 12.24
N ASP A 167 19.77 -1.83 12.88
CA ASP A 167 20.03 -0.69 13.75
C ASP A 167 20.22 0.57 12.91
N GLN A 168 19.87 1.72 13.50
CA GLN A 168 20.26 3.00 12.95
C GLN A 168 21.78 3.11 13.02
N ILE A 169 22.40 3.35 11.86
CA ILE A 169 23.86 3.47 11.73
C ILE A 169 24.28 4.91 11.44
N ASP A 170 25.51 5.24 11.83
CA ASP A 170 26.19 6.44 11.33
C ASP A 170 26.51 6.24 9.84
N THR A 171 25.83 7.01 8.99
CA THR A 171 26.01 6.94 7.54
C THR A 171 27.37 7.46 7.06
N THR A 172 28.20 8.01 7.94
CA THR A 172 29.60 8.37 7.65
C THR A 172 30.58 7.27 8.07
N ASN A 173 30.14 6.31 8.89
CA ASN A 173 30.95 5.21 9.37
C ASN A 173 30.94 4.02 8.38
N GLU A 174 32.05 3.85 7.67
CA GLU A 174 32.20 2.76 6.69
C GLU A 174 32.18 1.36 7.32
N GLN A 175 32.63 1.19 8.57
CA GLN A 175 32.59 -0.10 9.24
C GLN A 175 31.15 -0.55 9.54
N GLU A 176 30.30 0.39 9.98
CA GLU A 176 28.87 0.11 10.20
C GLU A 176 28.16 -0.23 8.89
N LYS A 177 28.46 0.49 7.80
CA LYS A 177 27.95 0.15 6.45
C LYS A 177 28.41 -1.23 6.00
N MET A 178 29.67 -1.60 6.22
CA MET A 178 30.18 -2.92 5.85
C MET A 178 29.51 -4.05 6.64
N SER A 179 29.30 -3.85 7.94
CA SER A 179 28.58 -4.80 8.80
C SER A 179 27.12 -4.97 8.34
N LEU A 180 26.44 -3.84 8.06
CA LEU A 180 25.09 -3.84 7.53
C LEU A 180 25.00 -4.58 6.18
N ARG A 181 25.94 -4.31 5.27
CA ARG A 181 26.03 -5.02 3.99
C ARG A 181 26.23 -6.52 4.17
N ALA A 182 27.14 -6.93 5.04
CA ALA A 182 27.40 -8.35 5.30
C ALA A 182 26.12 -9.05 5.78
N LYS A 183 25.37 -8.42 6.69
CA LYS A 183 24.07 -8.90 7.16
C LYS A 183 23.05 -9.02 6.03
N MET A 184 22.96 -8.01 5.15
CA MET A 184 22.07 -8.01 3.99
C MET A 184 22.42 -9.07 2.95
N LEU A 185 23.71 -9.31 2.70
CA LEU A 185 24.13 -10.36 1.78
C LEU A 185 23.83 -11.76 2.32
N GLN A 186 24.09 -11.98 3.61
CA GLN A 186 23.84 -13.27 4.24
C GLN A 186 22.37 -13.69 4.10
N ILE A 187 21.44 -12.77 4.43
CA ILE A 187 20.00 -13.06 4.32
C ILE A 187 19.54 -13.27 2.88
N ILE A 188 20.21 -12.67 1.88
CA ILE A 188 19.90 -12.89 0.46
C ILE A 188 20.38 -14.28 0.03
N VAL A 189 21.58 -14.70 0.44
CA VAL A 189 22.15 -16.02 0.12
C VAL A 189 21.32 -17.15 0.73
N ASP A 190 20.74 -16.92 1.91
CA ASP A 190 19.88 -17.89 2.60
C ASP A 190 18.47 -18.02 1.98
N LYS A 191 18.14 -17.21 0.97
CA LYS A 191 16.83 -17.19 0.30
C LYS A 191 16.91 -17.82 -1.08
N THR A 192 15.78 -18.39 -1.49
CA THR A 192 15.62 -18.98 -2.82
C THR A 192 14.75 -18.06 -3.67
N PRO A 193 15.27 -17.48 -4.78
CA PRO A 193 14.46 -16.70 -5.71
C PRO A 193 13.23 -17.51 -6.17
N GLN A 194 12.06 -16.88 -6.20
CA GLN A 194 10.82 -17.49 -6.69
C GLN A 194 10.24 -16.68 -7.84
N TYR A 195 9.44 -17.33 -8.68
CA TYR A 195 8.70 -16.67 -9.74
C TYR A 195 7.45 -15.98 -9.18
N HIS A 196 7.31 -14.68 -9.43
CA HIS A 196 6.22 -13.85 -8.93
C HIS A 196 5.31 -13.43 -10.10
N ALA A 197 4.18 -14.11 -10.24
CA ALA A 197 3.18 -13.78 -11.26
C ALA A 197 2.15 -12.79 -10.69
N LYS A 198 1.76 -11.80 -11.49
CA LYS A 198 0.63 -10.91 -11.16
C LYS A 198 -0.68 -11.73 -11.17
N GLN A 199 -1.43 -11.69 -10.08
CA GLN A 199 -2.76 -12.29 -9.99
C GLN A 199 -3.87 -11.24 -10.05
N HIS A 200 -3.65 -10.10 -9.42
CA HIS A 200 -4.63 -9.01 -9.32
C HIS A 200 -3.94 -7.65 -9.52
N ASP A 201 -4.73 -6.60 -9.75
CA ASP A 201 -4.22 -5.23 -9.71
C ASP A 201 -3.87 -4.83 -8.26
N ILE A 202 -2.86 -3.98 -8.10
CA ILE A 202 -2.50 -3.43 -6.79
C ILE A 202 -3.60 -2.46 -6.36
N HIS A 203 -4.40 -2.85 -5.37
CA HIS A 203 -5.49 -2.05 -4.83
C HIS A 203 -5.22 -1.67 -3.37
N LEU A 204 -5.28 -0.38 -3.05
CA LEU A 204 -5.13 0.09 -1.67
C LEU A 204 -6.53 0.18 -1.02
N GLN A 205 -6.66 -0.18 0.26
CA GLN A 205 -7.93 -0.05 1.00
C GLN A 205 -8.46 1.41 1.04
N LEU A 206 -7.58 2.40 0.91
CA LEU A 206 -7.95 3.80 0.73
C LEU A 206 -8.73 4.04 -0.57
N ASP A 207 -8.39 3.32 -1.64
CA ASP A 207 -9.11 3.37 -2.92
C ASP A 207 -10.56 2.86 -2.70
N GLU A 208 -10.74 1.76 -1.94
CA GLU A 208 -12.07 1.23 -1.56
C GLU A 208 -12.86 2.21 -0.71
N MET A 209 -12.24 2.79 0.34
CA MET A 209 -12.91 3.76 1.21
C MET A 209 -13.34 5.01 0.45
N ASN A 210 -12.52 5.52 -0.48
CA ASN A 210 -12.86 6.69 -1.29
C ASN A 210 -14.00 6.35 -2.25
N ASN A 211 -13.95 5.20 -2.93
CA ASN A 211 -15.02 4.73 -3.79
C ASN A 211 -16.35 4.56 -3.00
N LEU A 212 -16.28 3.95 -1.81
CA LEU A 212 -17.45 3.83 -0.92
C LEU A 212 -18.00 5.18 -0.48
N LYS A 213 -17.13 6.17 -0.18
CA LYS A 213 -17.58 7.54 0.14
C LYS A 213 -18.31 8.18 -1.04
N ASP A 214 -17.81 8.01 -2.25
CA ASP A 214 -18.45 8.53 -3.46
C ASP A 214 -19.79 7.84 -3.74
N ILE A 215 -19.87 6.52 -3.57
CA ILE A 215 -21.12 5.76 -3.64
C ILE A 215 -22.13 6.29 -2.60
N ILE A 216 -21.72 6.46 -1.34
CA ILE A 216 -22.58 7.00 -0.27
C ILE A 216 -23.05 8.41 -0.61
N LYS A 217 -22.17 9.27 -1.13
CA LYS A 217 -22.51 10.64 -1.54
C LYS A 217 -23.57 10.63 -2.65
N ASN A 218 -23.38 9.81 -3.68
CA ASN A 218 -24.32 9.67 -4.79
C ASN A 218 -25.67 9.11 -4.33
N LEU A 219 -25.66 8.10 -3.46
CA LEU A 219 -26.88 7.54 -2.87
C LEU A 219 -27.64 8.57 -2.03
N ARG A 220 -26.94 9.39 -1.24
CA ARG A 220 -27.57 10.47 -0.47
C ARG A 220 -28.24 11.49 -1.40
N GLN A 221 -27.55 11.93 -2.45
CA GLN A 221 -28.11 12.86 -3.42
C GLN A 221 -29.35 12.30 -4.12
N ALA A 222 -29.32 11.02 -4.50
CA ALA A 222 -30.47 10.35 -5.10
C ALA A 222 -31.65 10.26 -4.11
N PHE A 223 -31.38 9.91 -2.86
CA PHE A 223 -32.39 9.83 -1.81
C PHE A 223 -33.03 11.20 -1.52
N ASP A 224 -32.23 12.26 -1.44
CA ASP A 224 -32.72 13.63 -1.21
C ASP A 224 -33.62 14.09 -2.37
N LYS A 225 -33.23 13.79 -3.61
CA LYS A 225 -34.05 14.10 -4.80
C LYS A 225 -35.39 13.35 -4.77
N GLN A 226 -35.36 12.06 -4.43
CA GLN A 226 -36.57 11.24 -4.36
C GLN A 226 -37.49 11.70 -3.21
N LYS A 227 -36.91 12.07 -2.07
CA LYS A 227 -37.64 12.66 -0.94
C LYS A 227 -38.34 13.95 -1.33
N GLN A 228 -37.67 14.82 -2.08
CA GLN A 228 -38.27 16.07 -2.56
C GLN A 228 -39.43 15.80 -3.53
N GLN A 229 -39.27 14.85 -4.45
CA GLN A 229 -40.36 14.43 -5.36
C GLN A 229 -41.58 13.91 -4.59
N PHE A 230 -41.37 13.03 -3.61
CA PHE A 230 -42.48 12.55 -2.79
C PHE A 230 -43.14 13.66 -1.97
N GLN A 231 -42.38 14.64 -1.47
CA GLN A 231 -42.95 15.79 -0.76
C GLN A 231 -43.82 16.64 -1.68
N GLU A 232 -43.38 16.87 -2.93
CA GLU A 232 -44.16 17.59 -3.95
C GLU A 232 -45.45 16.83 -4.31
N GLU A 233 -45.38 15.50 -4.49
CA GLU A 233 -46.56 14.66 -4.74
C GLU A 233 -47.56 14.70 -3.57
N ILE A 234 -47.08 14.58 -2.34
CA ILE A 234 -47.92 14.67 -1.14
C ILE A 234 -48.61 16.04 -1.08
N GLN A 235 -47.88 17.12 -1.35
CA GLN A 235 -48.45 18.47 -1.35
C GLN A 235 -49.53 18.64 -2.42
N GLN A 236 -49.28 18.12 -3.63
CA GLN A 236 -50.27 18.14 -4.72
C GLN A 236 -51.54 17.36 -4.35
N GLN A 237 -51.38 16.18 -3.75
CA GLN A 237 -52.52 15.36 -3.31
C GLN A 237 -53.31 16.03 -2.18
N GLN A 238 -52.62 16.67 -1.23
CA GLN A 238 -53.27 17.44 -0.16
C GLN A 238 -54.07 18.61 -0.72
N ASN A 239 -53.50 19.36 -1.67
CA ASN A 239 -54.19 20.46 -2.34
C ASN A 239 -55.46 19.96 -3.05
N ARG A 240 -55.33 18.89 -3.85
CA ARG A 240 -56.45 18.27 -4.57
C ARG A 240 -57.55 17.76 -3.63
N TYR A 241 -57.16 17.13 -2.52
CA TYR A 241 -58.11 16.68 -1.49
C TYR A 241 -58.88 17.86 -0.88
N ASN A 242 -58.20 18.96 -0.56
CA ASN A 242 -58.83 20.15 0.00
C ASN A 242 -59.80 20.84 -0.98
N GLU A 243 -59.45 20.88 -2.28
CA GLU A 243 -60.32 21.38 -3.33
C GLU A 243 -61.61 20.56 -3.44
N LEU A 244 -61.49 19.22 -3.55
CA LEU A 244 -62.64 18.31 -3.60
C LEU A 244 -63.54 18.43 -2.37
N LYS A 245 -62.94 18.54 -1.18
CA LYS A 245 -63.68 18.73 0.08
C LYS A 245 -64.46 20.05 0.10
N THR A 246 -63.89 21.10 -0.49
CA THR A 246 -64.55 22.42 -0.60
C THR A 246 -65.70 22.39 -1.60
N GLN A 247 -65.50 21.74 -2.76
CA GLN A 247 -66.56 21.53 -3.75
C GLN A 247 -67.74 20.76 -3.15
N GLN A 248 -67.48 19.63 -2.49
CA GLN A 248 -68.54 18.85 -1.81
C GLN A 248 -69.31 19.69 -0.78
N LYS A 249 -68.63 20.47 0.06
CA LYS A 249 -69.32 21.35 1.02
C LYS A 249 -70.23 22.36 0.34
N THR A 250 -69.78 22.93 -0.77
CA THR A 250 -70.52 23.94 -1.52
C THR A 250 -71.76 23.33 -2.18
N GLU A 251 -71.61 22.17 -2.82
CA GLU A 251 -72.73 21.41 -3.39
C GLU A 251 -73.75 20.98 -2.33
N THR A 252 -73.28 20.49 -1.18
CA THR A 252 -74.16 20.06 -0.07
C THR A 252 -74.98 21.25 0.46
N ALA A 253 -74.34 22.41 0.66
CA ALA A 253 -75.01 23.62 1.12
C ALA A 253 -76.03 24.16 0.10
N TYR A 254 -75.74 24.02 -1.20
CA TYR A 254 -76.68 24.39 -2.27
C TYR A 254 -77.91 23.48 -2.29
N LEU A 255 -77.70 22.17 -2.20
CA LEU A 255 -78.79 21.18 -2.12
C LEU A 255 -79.66 21.37 -0.88
N GLN A 256 -79.06 21.68 0.28
CA GLN A 256 -79.82 21.99 1.49
C GLN A 256 -80.75 23.19 1.32
N LYS A 257 -80.27 24.27 0.68
CA LYS A 257 -81.11 25.44 0.39
C LYS A 257 -82.29 25.14 -0.55
N LEU A 258 -82.14 24.19 -1.48
CA LEU A 258 -83.21 23.77 -2.39
C LEU A 258 -84.29 22.93 -1.70
N ILE A 259 -83.95 22.22 -0.62
CA ILE A 259 -84.90 21.40 0.14
C ILE A 259 -85.70 22.26 1.15
N GLU A 260 -85.16 23.42 1.56
CA GLU A 260 -85.79 24.34 2.50
C GLU A 260 -86.75 25.37 1.84
N GLN A 261 -86.94 25.33 0.52
CA GLN A 261 -87.89 26.16 -0.25
C GLN A 261 -89.15 25.37 -0.64
#